data_AF-A0AA41SBY0-F1
#
_entry.id   AF-A0AA41SBY0-F1
#
_cell.length_a   1.000
_cell.length_b   1.000
_cell.length_c   1.000
_cell.angle_alpha   90.00
_cell.angle_beta   90.00
_cell.angle_gamma   90.00
#
_symmetry.space_group_name_H-M   'P 1'
#
loop_
_entity.id
_entity.type
_entity.pdbx_description
1 polymer ?
#
loop_
_entity_poly.entity_id
_entity_poly.type
_entity_poly.pdbx_seq_one_letter_code
_entity_poly.pdbx_strand_id
1 'polypeptide(L)' 'RFVLNVPSEDLESFERILFLVEQAHWFYEDNAVEQDSALKSLSLREFTSL' A
#
# COMPACT_ATOMS: atom_id res chain seq x y z
N ARG A 1 4.36 -6.95 -2.55
CA ARG A 1 3.39 -7.48 -3.54
C ARG A 1 2.99 -6.42 -4.56
N PHE A 2 2.58 -5.23 -4.13
CA PHE A 2 2.03 -4.20 -5.01
C PHE A 2 3.06 -3.28 -5.67
N VAL A 3 4.25 -3.08 -5.08
CA VAL A 3 5.27 -2.14 -5.60
C VAL A 3 6.50 -2.85 -6.17
N LEU A 4 7.01 -3.89 -5.49
CA LEU A 4 8.31 -4.50 -5.85
C LEU A 4 8.32 -5.36 -7.12
N ASN A 5 7.16 -5.85 -7.55
CA ASN A 5 7.06 -6.84 -8.64
C ASN A 5 6.28 -6.30 -9.85
N VAL A 6 6.18 -4.98 -9.99
CA VAL A 6 5.49 -4.34 -11.11
C VAL A 6 6.46 -4.11 -12.29
N PRO A 7 5.94 -3.97 -13.52
CA PRO A 7 6.74 -3.53 -14.66
C PRO A 7 7.50 -2.24 -14.36
N SER A 8 8.70 -2.08 -14.92
CA SER A 8 9.52 -0.88 -14.70
C SER A 8 8.83 0.41 -15.13
N GLU A 9 8.01 0.36 -16.18
CA GLU A 9 7.19 1.49 -16.66
C GLU A 9 6.25 2.06 -15.58
N ASP A 10 5.77 1.24 -14.66
CA ASP A 10 4.91 1.68 -13.56
C ASP A 10 5.68 2.36 -12.43
N LEU A 11 7.02 2.21 -12.43
CA LEU A 11 7.93 2.87 -11.51
C LEU A 11 8.52 4.17 -12.09
N GLU A 12 8.20 4.51 -13.34
CA GLU A 12 8.70 5.73 -13.99
C GLU A 12 7.83 6.97 -13.74
N SER A 13 6.60 6.78 -13.27
CA SER A 13 5.66 7.87 -12.93
C SER A 13 5.36 7.87 -11.44
N PHE A 14 5.51 9.05 -10.83
CA PHE A 14 5.17 9.24 -9.42
C PHE A 14 3.70 8.91 -9.14
N GLU A 15 2.80 9.32 -10.02
CA GLU A 15 1.36 9.05 -9.92
C GLU A 15 1.09 7.55 -9.95
N ARG A 16 1.74 6.79 -10.84
CA ARG A 16 1.61 5.34 -10.90
C ARG A 16 2.11 4.66 -9.63
N ILE A 17 3.28 5.08 -9.12
CA ILE A 17 3.79 4.58 -7.84
C ILE A 17 2.80 4.89 -6.70
N LEU A 18 2.25 6.10 -6.66
CA LEU A 18 1.29 6.49 -5.63
C LEU A 18 0.03 5.61 -5.68
N PHE A 19 -0.51 5.31 -6.86
CA PHE A 19 -1.63 4.38 -7.01
C PHE A 19 -1.30 2.96 -6.52
N LEU A 20 -0.07 2.47 -6.73
CA LEU A 20 0.34 1.16 -6.22
C LEU A 20 0.47 1.16 -4.68
N VAL A 21 0.91 2.27 -4.10
CA VAL A 21 0.98 2.48 -2.66
C VAL A 21 -0.42 2.55 -2.04
N GLU A 22 -1.35 3.27 -2.67
CA GLU A 22 -2.76 3.32 -2.25
C GLU A 22 -3.41 1.93 -2.27
N GLN A 23 -3.19 1.16 -3.34
CA GLN A 23 -3.67 -0.22 -3.40
C GLN A 23 -3.08 -1.11 -2.30
N ALA A 24 -1.80 -0.92 -1.97
CA ALA A 24 -1.17 -1.64 -0.87
C ALA A 24 -1.78 -1.27 0.49
N HIS A 25 -2.10 0.01 0.68
CA HIS A 25 -2.74 0.52 1.88
C HIS A 25 -4.16 -0.02 2.03
N TRP A 26 -4.99 0.01 0.98
CA TRP A 26 -6.33 -0.60 1.01
C TRP A 26 -6.28 -2.10 1.28
N PHE A 27 -5.33 -2.82 0.66
CA PHE A 27 -5.16 -4.23 0.96
C PHE A 27 -4.78 -4.47 2.43
N TYR A 28 -3.94 -3.62 3.02
CA TYR A 28 -3.58 -3.72 4.44
C TYR A 28 -4.81 -3.54 5.35
N GLU A 29 -5.60 -2.49 5.12
CA GLU A 29 -6.81 -2.23 5.92
C GLU A 29 -7.83 -3.39 5.77
N ASP A 30 -8.17 -3.75 4.54
CA ASP A 30 -9.27 -4.69 4.29
C ASP A 30 -8.90 -6.16 4.54
N ASN A 31 -7.61 -6.54 4.36
CA ASN A 31 -7.21 -7.96 4.42
C ASN A 31 -6.34 -8.29 5.62
N ALA A 32 -5.57 -7.34 6.16
CA ALA A 32 -4.72 -7.58 7.32
C ALA A 32 -5.39 -7.11 8.61
N VAL A 33 -5.81 -5.85 8.68
CA VAL A 33 -6.41 -5.27 9.90
C VAL A 33 -7.75 -5.93 10.24
N GLU A 34 -8.60 -6.22 9.24
CA GLU A 34 -9.84 -6.97 9.49
C GLU A 34 -9.60 -8.40 10.02
N GLN A 35 -8.47 -9.03 9.68
CA GLN A 35 -8.16 -10.40 10.10
C GLN A 35 -7.36 -10.50 11.40
N ASP A 36 -6.62 -9.46 11.76
CA ASP A 36 -5.80 -9.41 12.96
C ASP A 36 -6.04 -8.11 13.74
N SER A 37 -6.76 -8.23 14.85
CA SER A 37 -7.10 -7.11 15.74
C SER A 37 -5.91 -6.52 16.50
N ALA A 38 -4.72 -7.14 16.43
CA ALA A 38 -3.49 -6.55 16.95
C ALA A 38 -2.89 -5.48 16.01
N LEU A 39 -3.29 -5.49 14.73
CA LEU A 39 -2.86 -4.49 13.76
C LEU A 39 -3.67 -3.19 13.92
N LYS A 40 -2.99 -2.05 13.82
CA LYS A 40 -3.61 -0.73 13.92
C LYS A 40 -4.03 -0.26 12.52
N SER A 41 -5.23 0.29 12.38
CA SER A 41 -5.59 1.06 11.19
C SER A 41 -4.67 2.28 11.04
N LEU A 42 -4.19 2.53 9.83
CA LEU A 42 -3.25 3.59 9.52
C LEU A 42 -3.84 4.52 8.47
N SER A 43 -3.55 5.81 8.57
CA SER A 43 -3.71 6.71 7.42
C SER A 43 -2.69 6.38 6.34
N LEU A 44 -2.97 6.73 5.08
CA LEU A 44 -2.02 6.53 3.97
C LEU A 44 -0.66 7.17 4.29
N ARG A 45 -0.65 8.34 4.94
CA ARG A 45 0.59 9.01 5.36
C ARG A 45 1.38 8.18 6.37
N GLU A 46 0.72 7.67 7.42
CA GLU A 46 1.37 6.79 8.40
C GLU A 46 1.87 5.50 7.73
N PHE A 47 1.06 4.90 6.86
CA PHE A 47 1.39 3.69 6.12
C PHE A 47 2.65 3.85 5.25
N THR A 48 2.81 4.99 4.59
CA THR A 48 4.03 5.30 3.80
C THR A 48 5.27 5.61 4.64
N SER A 49 5.10 5.84 5.95
CA SER A 49 6.19 6.23 6.86
C SER A 49 6.70 5.06 7.72
N LEU A 50 6.17 3.85 7.50
CA LEU A 50 6.56 2.62 8.19
C LEU A 50 7.94 2.11 7.76
#